data_AF-A0A662NSM4-F1
#
_entry.id   AF-A0A662NSM4-F1
#
_cell.length_a   1.000
_cell.length_b   1.000
_cell.length_c   1.000
_cell.angle_alpha   90.00
_cell.angle_beta   90.00
_cell.angle_gamma   90.00
#
_symmetry.space_group_name_H-M   'P 1'
#
loop_
_entity.id
_entity.type
_entity.pdbx_description
1 polymer ?
#
loop_
_entity_poly.entity_id
_entity_poly.type
_entity_poly.pdbx_seq_one_letter_code
_entity_poly.pdbx_strand_id
1 'polypeptide(L)' 'MRIVFDIGGSVLIPDKPDVEFIEEIAYQLTKISEDHEIAVVVGGGKVAREYIHAAKAFTPN' A
#
# COMPACT_ATOMS: atom_id res chain seq x y z
N MET A 1 10.49 18.84 7.58
CA MET A 1 9.73 19.14 6.33
C MET A 1 8.38 18.45 6.40
N ARG A 2 7.45 18.77 5.49
CA ARG A 2 6.21 17.99 5.31
C ARG A 2 6.38 17.10 4.09
N ILE A 3 6.24 15.78 4.25
CA ILE A 3 6.51 14.79 3.21
C ILE A 3 5.31 13.87 3.08
N VAL A 4 4.87 13.60 1.83
CA VAL A 4 3.83 12.62 1.55
C VAL A 4 4.45 11.49 0.74
N PHE A 5 4.34 10.27 1.25
CA PHE A 5 4.75 9.04 0.56
C PHE A 5 3.53 8.42 -0.11
N ASP A 6 3.53 8.34 -1.44
CA ASP A 6 2.57 7.55 -2.21
C ASP A 6 3.19 6.20 -2.55
N ILE A 7 2.75 5.15 -1.85
CA ILE A 7 3.29 3.80 -1.97
C ILE A 7 2.32 2.94 -2.77
N GLY A 8 2.76 2.51 -3.96
CA GLY A 8 1.96 1.63 -4.80
C GLY A 8 1.64 0.31 -4.10
N GLY A 9 0.36 -0.07 -4.08
CA GLY A 9 -0.08 -1.32 -3.42
C GLY A 9 0.55 -2.59 -3.99
N SER A 10 0.96 -2.59 -5.26
CA SER A 10 1.68 -3.72 -5.86
C SER A 10 3.12 -3.86 -5.34
N VAL A 11 3.66 -2.85 -4.65
CA VAL A 11 4.98 -2.91 -4.00
C VAL A 11 4.86 -3.58 -2.64
N LEU A 12 3.87 -3.20 -1.83
CA LEU A 12 3.63 -3.83 -0.51
C LEU A 12 2.98 -5.21 -0.62
N ILE A 13 2.17 -5.42 -1.66
CA ILE A 13 1.42 -6.66 -1.91
C ILE A 13 1.57 -7.04 -3.40
N PRO A 14 2.72 -7.59 -3.81
CA PRO A 14 2.93 -8.05 -5.19
C PRO A 14 1.95 -9.18 -5.56
N ASP A 15 1.93 -10.22 -4.73
CA ASP A 15 1.00 -11.37 -4.81
C ASP A 15 0.35 -11.66 -3.46
N LYS A 16 1.16 -11.72 -2.41
CA LYS A 16 0.76 -11.72 -1.00
C LYS A 16 1.46 -10.55 -0.30
N PRO A 17 1.00 -10.12 0.89
CA PRO A 17 1.72 -9.12 1.67
C PRO A 17 3.17 -9.54 1.86
N ASP A 18 4.10 -8.67 1.42
CA ASP A 18 5.52 -8.86 1.64
C ASP A 18 5.85 -8.32 3.04
N VAL A 19 5.78 -9.20 4.03
CA VAL A 19 5.90 -8.82 5.46
C VAL A 19 7.29 -8.24 5.74
N GLU A 20 8.34 -8.81 5.18
CA GLU A 20 9.72 -8.33 5.37
C GLU A 20 9.87 -6.90 4.83
N PHE A 21 9.37 -6.65 3.61
CA PHE A 21 9.42 -5.31 3.04
C PHE A 21 8.54 -4.31 3.82
N ILE A 22 7.35 -4.73 4.28
CA ILE A 22 6.44 -3.89 5.08
C ILE A 22 7.10 -3.50 6.40
N GLU A 23 7.77 -4.43 7.08
CA GLU A 23 8.50 -4.15 8.32
C GLU A 23 9.66 -3.18 8.08
N GLU A 24 10.45 -3.42 7.03
CA GLU A 24 11.59 -2.56 6.69
C GLU A 24 11.12 -1.13 6.36
N ILE A 25 10.13 -0.97 5.49
CA ILE A 25 9.64 0.36 5.10
C ILE A 25 8.97 1.08 6.27
N ALA A 26 8.26 0.36 7.14
CA ALA A 26 7.67 0.93 8.36
C ALA A 26 8.76 1.45 9.31
N TYR A 27 9.84 0.70 9.49
CA TYR A 27 10.99 1.15 10.28
C TYR A 27 11.61 2.43 9.70
N GLN A 28 11.87 2.45 8.38
CA GLN A 28 12.43 3.63 7.71
C GLN A 28 11.50 4.86 7.83
N LEU A 29 10.20 4.70 7.59
CA LEU A 29 9.22 5.78 7.73
C LEU A 29 9.17 6.31 9.17
N THR A 30 9.25 5.42 10.16
CA THR A 30 9.32 5.80 11.58
C THR A 30 10.56 6.66 11.84
N LYS A 31 11.73 6.27 11.34
CA LYS A 31 12.97 7.07 11.46
C LYS A 31 12.87 8.42 10.79
N ILE A 32 12.31 8.49 9.59
CA ILE A 32 12.08 9.76 8.89
C ILE A 32 11.11 10.66 9.67
N SER A 33 10.13 10.07 10.34
CA SER A 33 9.14 10.82 11.13
C SER A 33 9.71 11.47 12.40
N GLU A 34 10.90 11.04 12.86
CA GLU A 34 11.57 11.65 14.02
C GLU A 34 11.92 13.12 13.77
N ASP A 35 12.27 13.47 12.52
CA ASP A 35 12.69 14.83 12.13
C ASP A 35 11.71 15.53 11.17
N HIS A 36 10.70 14.81 10.65
CA HIS A 36 9.78 15.31 9.62
C HIS A 36 8.32 14.96 9.90
N GLU A 37 7.40 15.86 9.54
CA GLU A 37 5.97 15.54 9.51
C GLU A 37 5.70 14.72 8.24
N ILE A 38 5.25 13.48 8.39
CA ILE A 38 4.99 12.59 7.25
C ILE A 38 3.52 12.17 7.17
N ALA A 39 3.05 11.94 5.95
CA ALA A 39 1.81 11.23 5.66
C ALA A 39 2.10 10.11 4.64
N VAL A 40 1.34 9.02 4.72
CA VAL A 40 1.51 7.86 3.83
C VAL A 40 0.16 7.52 3.19
N VAL A 41 0.16 7.39 1.87
CA VAL A 41 -0.96 6.88 1.08
C VAL A 41 -0.53 5.56 0.47
N VAL A 42 -1.41 4.56 0.52
CA VAL A 42 -1.12 3.22 0.01
C VAL A 42 -2.15 2.83 -1.04
N GLY A 43 -1.69 2.32 -2.19
CA GLY A 43 -2.55 1.80 -3.23
C GLY A 43 -3.15 0.41 -2.91
N GLY A 44 -4.22 0.03 -3.60
CA GLY A 44 -4.91 -1.26 -3.36
C GLY A 44 -4.29 -2.50 -4.04
N GLY A 45 -3.29 -2.30 -4.92
CA GLY A 45 -2.49 -3.39 -5.49
C GLY A 45 -3.31 -4.44 -6.27
N LYS A 46 -2.79 -5.68 -6.28
CA LYS A 46 -3.43 -6.81 -6.97
C LYS A 46 -4.81 -7.14 -6.38
N VAL A 47 -4.92 -7.12 -5.05
CA VAL A 47 -6.18 -7.41 -4.33
C VAL A 47 -7.31 -6.50 -4.80
N ALA A 48 -7.08 -5.19 -4.87
CA ALA A 48 -8.11 -4.28 -5.37
C ALA A 48 -8.52 -4.60 -6.81
N ARG A 49 -7.55 -4.91 -7.69
CA ARG A 49 -7.86 -5.30 -9.09
C ARG A 49 -8.69 -6.58 -9.14
N GLU A 50 -8.38 -7.58 -8.33
CA GLU A 50 -9.15 -8.83 -8.25
C GLU A 50 -10.61 -8.59 -7.86
N TYR A 51 -10.85 -7.80 -6.81
CA TYR A 51 -12.21 -7.48 -6.38
C TYR A 51 -12.95 -6.58 -7.37
N ILE A 52 -12.27 -5.62 -8.01
CA ILE A 52 -12.85 -4.81 -9.09
C ILE A 52 -13.27 -5.70 -10.26
N HIS A 53 -12.45 -6.68 -10.65
CA HIS A 53 -12.80 -7.62 -11.71
C HIS A 53 -13.97 -8.53 -11.32
N ALA A 54 -13.98 -9.06 -10.09
CA ALA A 54 -15.08 -9.87 -9.58
C ALA A 54 -16.40 -9.09 -9.58
N ALA A 55 -16.39 -7.83 -9.10
CA ALA A 55 -17.56 -6.96 -9.11
C ALA A 55 -18.04 -6.64 -10.53
N LYS A 56 -17.12 -6.43 -11.48
CA LYS A 56 -17.47 -6.20 -12.91
C LYS A 56 -18.06 -7.44 -13.58
N ALA A 57 -17.64 -8.64 -13.17
CA ALA A 57 -18.16 -9.91 -13.68
C ALA A 57 -19.48 -10.32 -13.01
N PHE A 58 -19.81 -9.74 -11.86
CA PHE A 58 -21.04 -10.03 -11.14
C PHE A 58 -22.26 -9.48 -11.88
N THR A 59 -23.12 -10.37 -12.37
CA THR A 59 -24.44 -10.01 -12.91
C THR A 59 -25.49 -10.38 -11.86
N PRO A 60 -26.22 -9.42 -11.26
CA PRO A 60 -27.29 -9.74 -10.33
C PRO A 60 -28.43 -10.44 -11.07
N ASN A 61 -28.92 -11.55 -10.50
CA ASN A 61 -30.11 -12.29 -10.97
C ASN A 61 -31.40 -11.56 -10.64
#